data_AF-A0AAU9WGF7-F1
#
_entry.id   AF-A0AAU9WGF7-F1
#
_cell.length_a   1.000
_cell.length_b   1.000
_cell.length_c   1.000
_cell.angle_alpha   90.00
_cell.angle_beta   90.00
_cell.angle_gamma   90.00
#
_symmetry.space_group_name_H-M   'P 1'
#
loop_
_entity.id
_entity.type
_entity.pdbx_description
1 polymer ?
#
loop_
_entity_poly.entity_id
_entity_poly.type
_entity_poly.pdbx_seq_one_letter_code
_entity_poly.pdbx_strand_id
1 'polypeptide(L)'
;MKVALVLGLAFFCSLWSGGLPLKCSSCSSDVSYEDCQKNLMTVNCTEDQACFQVDTKFEKGNEVIIAIQKGCVGKTLCDDYSKGEIGECKTRKAQGYTVDCKGKCCSDGDECNKENLLLNNQGSAFVISVMVLLLSVLLTLGNVN
;
A
#
# COMPACT_ATOMS: atom_id res chain seq x y z
N MET A 1 51.44 -16.29 16.25
CA MET A 1 50.59 -15.11 16.54
C MET A 1 49.37 -15.18 15.62
N LYS A 2 48.29 -15.83 16.06
CA LYS A 2 47.10 -16.11 15.24
C LYS A 2 45.83 -16.00 16.10
N VAL A 3 45.56 -14.83 16.67
CA VAL A 3 44.26 -14.62 17.38
C VAL A 3 43.78 -13.15 17.32
N ALA A 4 44.63 -12.17 17.00
CA ALA A 4 44.27 -10.76 17.17
C ALA A 4 43.42 -10.13 16.04
N LEU A 5 43.19 -10.83 14.91
CA LEU A 5 42.57 -10.20 13.72
C LEU A 5 41.06 -10.47 13.53
N VAL A 6 40.42 -11.20 14.45
CA VAL A 6 38.99 -11.59 14.30
C VAL A 6 38.05 -10.76 15.18
N LEU A 7 38.58 -10.03 16.16
CA LEU A 7 37.76 -9.24 17.10
C LEU A 7 37.41 -7.83 16.60
N GLY A 8 38.01 -7.38 15.49
CA GLY A 8 37.75 -6.04 14.92
C GLY A 8 36.55 -5.95 13.96
N LEU A 9 36.02 -7.09 13.49
CA LEU A 9 34.97 -7.15 12.46
C LEU A 9 33.56 -7.38 13.01
N ALA A 10 33.40 -7.64 14.31
CA ALA A 10 32.10 -7.93 14.93
C ALA A 10 31.38 -6.70 15.49
N PHE A 11 32.01 -5.52 15.51
CA PHE A 11 31.46 -4.33 16.19
C PHE A 11 30.69 -3.35 15.29
N PHE A 12 30.59 -3.60 13.98
CA PHE A 12 29.96 -2.68 13.02
C PHE A 12 28.56 -3.09 12.52
N CYS A 13 27.98 -4.19 13.01
CA CYS A 13 26.64 -4.63 12.60
C CYS A 13 25.52 -4.33 13.61
N SER A 14 25.83 -3.73 14.76
CA SER A 14 24.85 -3.42 15.81
C SER A 14 24.46 -1.95 15.90
N LEU A 15 24.92 -1.09 14.98
CA LEU A 15 24.48 0.30 14.91
C LEU A 15 23.30 0.43 13.95
N TRP A 16 22.14 0.76 14.55
CA TRP A 16 21.06 1.49 13.91
C TRP A 16 20.10 0.69 13.00
N SER A 17 19.38 -0.29 13.56
CA SER A 17 18.05 -0.63 13.05
C SER A 17 16.99 0.36 13.57
N GLY A 18 17.25 1.66 13.43
CA GLY A 18 16.20 2.67 13.49
C GLY A 18 15.59 2.65 12.10
N GLY A 19 14.42 2.02 11.97
CA GLY A 19 13.71 1.98 10.69
C GLY A 19 13.57 3.42 10.19
N LEU A 20 14.07 3.68 8.98
CA LEU A 20 13.80 4.97 8.34
C LEU A 20 12.28 5.19 8.29
N PRO A 21 11.80 6.40 8.55
CA PRO A 21 10.38 6.71 8.46
C PRO A 21 9.87 6.35 7.05
N LEU A 22 8.81 5.54 7.01
CA LEU A 22 8.17 5.09 5.77
C LEU A 22 7.78 6.30 4.93
N LYS A 23 8.09 6.30 3.64
CA LYS A 23 7.62 7.33 2.72
C LYS A 23 6.36 6.86 2.01
N CYS A 24 5.38 7.74 1.86
CA CYS A 24 4.15 7.42 1.13
C CYS A 24 3.89 8.48 0.06
N SER A 25 3.21 8.07 -1.01
CA SER A 25 2.63 9.00 -1.95
C SER A 25 1.41 9.67 -1.33
N SER A 26 1.25 10.97 -1.56
CA SER A 26 0.16 11.77 -1.06
C SER A 26 -0.45 12.61 -2.16
N CYS A 27 -1.78 12.64 -2.19
CA CYS A 27 -2.57 13.53 -3.01
C CYS A 27 -3.99 13.61 -2.44
N SER A 28 -4.74 14.62 -2.83
CA SER A 28 -6.16 14.77 -2.53
C SER A 28 -6.86 15.32 -3.77
N SER A 29 -8.04 14.80 -4.08
CA SER A 29 -8.90 15.32 -5.15
C SER A 29 -10.36 15.04 -4.83
N ASP A 30 -11.22 15.98 -5.18
CA ASP A 30 -12.68 15.85 -5.09
C ASP A 30 -13.31 15.48 -6.45
N VAL A 31 -12.47 15.12 -7.44
CA VAL A 31 -12.88 14.89 -8.84
C VAL A 31 -12.65 13.44 -9.27
N SER A 32 -11.38 13.01 -9.29
CA SER A 32 -11.04 11.66 -9.76
C SER A 32 -9.66 11.20 -9.27
N TYR A 33 -9.38 9.91 -9.44
CA TYR A 33 -8.09 9.32 -9.13
C TYR A 33 -6.98 9.91 -10.01
N GLU A 34 -7.26 10.11 -11.29
CA GLU A 34 -6.32 10.70 -12.26
C GLU A 34 -5.98 12.15 -11.88
N ASP A 35 -6.95 12.89 -11.35
CA ASP A 35 -6.72 14.25 -10.86
C ASP A 35 -5.84 14.27 -9.59
N CYS A 36 -6.08 13.33 -8.66
CA CYS A 36 -5.20 13.10 -7.50
C CYS A 36 -3.76 12.81 -7.97
N GLN A 37 -3.59 11.94 -8.97
CA GLN A 37 -2.29 11.52 -9.47
C GLN A 37 -1.48 12.64 -10.13
N LYS A 38 -2.12 13.66 -10.71
CA LYS A 38 -1.41 14.83 -11.26
C LYS A 38 -0.68 15.64 -10.19
N ASN A 39 -1.19 15.63 -8.96
CA ASN A 39 -0.66 16.39 -7.83
C ASN A 39 0.04 15.49 -6.80
N LEU A 40 0.54 14.34 -7.26
CA LEU A 40 1.20 13.38 -6.38
C LEU A 40 2.50 13.96 -5.81
N MET A 41 2.65 13.87 -4.49
CA MET A 41 3.87 14.22 -3.76
C MET A 41 4.31 13.08 -2.84
N THR A 42 5.57 13.05 -2.44
CA THR A 42 6.08 12.09 -1.46
C THR A 42 6.13 12.76 -0.08
N VAL A 43 5.56 12.10 0.92
CA VAL A 43 5.54 12.54 2.32
C VAL A 43 6.21 11.51 3.22
N ASN A 44 6.86 11.97 4.29
CA ASN A 44 7.42 11.09 5.32
C ASN A 44 6.34 10.80 6.37
N CYS A 45 6.13 9.53 6.69
CA CYS A 45 5.21 9.09 7.73
C CYS A 45 5.95 8.81 9.05
N THR A 46 5.21 8.75 10.16
CA THR A 46 5.75 8.31 11.45
C THR A 46 5.88 6.78 11.52
N GLU A 47 6.63 6.26 12.49
CA GLU A 47 6.95 4.82 12.61
C GLU A 47 5.70 3.92 12.76
N ASP A 48 4.62 4.45 13.33
CA ASP A 48 3.34 3.78 13.57
C ASP A 48 2.33 3.95 12.42
N GLN A 49 2.75 4.57 11.30
CA GLN A 49 1.90 4.82 10.14
C GLN A 49 2.18 3.86 8.99
N ALA A 50 1.16 3.69 8.15
CA ALA A 50 1.19 2.98 6.89
C ALA A 50 0.71 3.91 5.77
N CYS A 51 1.06 3.57 4.53
CA CYS A 51 0.51 4.26 3.38
C CYS A 51 -0.93 3.84 3.15
N PHE A 52 -1.78 4.77 2.75
CA PHE A 52 -3.17 4.47 2.39
C PHE A 52 -3.55 5.06 1.03
N GLN A 53 -4.63 4.50 0.49
CA GLN A 53 -5.44 5.11 -0.54
C GLN A 53 -6.92 4.94 -0.17
N VAL A 54 -7.71 5.98 -0.34
CA VAL A 54 -9.18 5.94 -0.24
C VAL A 54 -9.83 6.55 -1.46
N ASP A 55 -11.01 6.03 -1.77
CA ASP A 55 -11.97 6.56 -2.72
C ASP A 55 -13.33 6.49 -2.05
N THR A 56 -13.91 7.66 -1.80
CA THR A 56 -15.17 7.80 -1.08
C THR A 56 -16.16 8.61 -1.90
N LYS A 57 -17.41 8.17 -1.90
CA LYS A 57 -18.53 8.84 -2.52
C LYS A 57 -19.69 8.90 -1.54
N PHE A 58 -20.22 10.10 -1.33
CA PHE A 58 -21.37 10.37 -0.48
C PHE A 58 -22.48 11.01 -1.30
N GLU A 59 -23.70 10.49 -1.20
CA GLU A 59 -24.85 10.99 -1.94
C GLU A 59 -26.03 11.27 -1.01
N LYS A 60 -26.67 12.42 -1.18
CA LYS A 60 -27.91 12.78 -0.47
C LYS A 60 -28.76 13.72 -1.32
N GLY A 61 -29.86 13.20 -1.86
CA GLY A 61 -30.68 13.94 -2.82
C GLY A 61 -29.88 14.26 -4.09
N ASN A 62 -29.70 15.55 -4.38
CA ASN A 62 -28.90 16.01 -5.52
C ASN A 62 -27.44 16.32 -5.15
N GLU A 63 -27.06 16.20 -3.88
CA GLU A 63 -25.69 16.41 -3.43
C GLU A 63 -24.88 15.14 -3.65
N VAL A 64 -23.75 15.27 -4.37
CA VAL A 64 -22.75 14.21 -4.57
C VAL A 64 -21.40 14.76 -4.17
N ILE A 65 -20.76 14.12 -3.20
CA ILE A 65 -19.42 14.46 -2.72
C ILE A 65 -18.52 13.28 -3.04
N ILE A 66 -17.42 13.54 -3.74
CA ILE A 66 -16.37 12.56 -4.01
C ILE A 66 -15.13 13.05 -3.26
N ALA A 67 -14.41 12.14 -2.61
CA ALA A 67 -13.12 12.44 -2.03
C ALA A 67 -12.18 11.25 -2.23
N ILE A 68 -11.06 11.52 -2.91
CA ILE A 68 -10.02 10.56 -3.25
C ILE A 68 -8.72 11.07 -2.66
N GLN A 69 -8.11 10.24 -1.80
CA GLN A 69 -6.94 10.67 -1.03
C GLN A 69 -5.89 9.56 -0.92
N LYS A 70 -4.63 9.99 -0.87
CA LYS A 70 -3.47 9.17 -0.54
C LYS A 70 -2.65 9.86 0.55
N GLY A 71 -1.99 9.07 1.39
CA GLY A 71 -1.08 9.61 2.40
C GLY A 71 -0.69 8.60 3.45
N CYS A 72 -0.42 9.10 4.65
CA CYS A 72 -0.10 8.31 5.85
C CYS A 72 -1.33 8.16 6.74
N VAL A 73 -1.57 6.96 7.26
CA VAL A 73 -2.61 6.68 8.27
C VAL A 73 -2.02 5.80 9.36
N GLY A 74 -2.53 5.89 10.59
CA GLY A 74 -2.13 4.98 11.66
C GLY A 74 -2.37 3.52 11.26
N LYS A 75 -1.38 2.63 11.48
CA LYS A 75 -1.46 1.20 11.13
C LYS A 75 -2.71 0.52 11.72
N THR A 76 -3.14 0.96 12.90
CA THR A 76 -4.34 0.45 13.58
C THR A 76 -5.65 0.69 12.81
N LEU A 77 -5.68 1.65 11.89
CA LEU A 77 -6.86 1.99 11.09
C LEU A 77 -6.92 1.20 9.78
N CYS A 78 -5.87 0.45 9.43
CA CYS A 78 -5.79 -0.20 8.12
C CYS A 78 -6.82 -1.31 7.91
N ASP A 79 -7.20 -2.02 8.96
CA ASP A 79 -8.28 -3.00 8.91
C ASP A 79 -9.63 -2.34 8.62
N ASP A 80 -9.89 -1.20 9.26
CA ASP A 80 -11.11 -0.42 9.04
C ASP A 80 -11.14 0.14 7.61
N TYR A 81 -10.04 0.70 7.13
CA TYR A 81 -9.92 1.20 5.77
C TYR A 81 -10.18 0.09 4.75
N SER A 82 -9.58 -1.09 4.95
CA SER A 82 -9.75 -2.25 4.06
C SER A 82 -11.18 -2.80 4.03
N LYS A 83 -11.96 -2.57 5.10
CA LYS A 83 -13.39 -2.91 5.19
C LYS A 83 -14.33 -1.80 4.70
N GLY A 84 -13.78 -0.65 4.28
CA GLY A 84 -14.58 0.55 3.97
C GLY A 84 -15.22 1.20 5.20
N GLU A 85 -14.77 0.84 6.40
CA GLU A 85 -15.26 1.28 7.70
C GLU A 85 -14.61 2.59 8.18
N ILE A 86 -14.35 3.50 7.24
CA ILE A 86 -13.68 4.78 7.47
C ILE A 86 -14.59 5.69 8.31
N GLY A 87 -14.00 6.42 9.28
CA GLY A 87 -14.75 7.24 10.25
C GLY A 87 -15.67 8.29 9.60
N GLU A 88 -15.23 8.92 8.52
CA GLU A 88 -16.06 9.86 7.76
C GLU A 88 -17.26 9.16 7.12
N CYS A 89 -17.06 7.97 6.53
CA CYS A 89 -18.12 7.18 5.92
C CYS A 89 -19.18 6.75 6.94
N LYS A 90 -18.74 6.31 8.14
CA LYS A 90 -19.63 6.00 9.27
C LYS A 90 -20.46 7.22 9.66
N THR A 91 -19.84 8.39 9.73
CA THR A 91 -20.49 9.66 10.08
C THR A 91 -21.51 10.09 9.02
N ARG A 92 -21.14 10.10 7.74
CA ARG A 92 -22.04 10.46 6.62
C ARG A 92 -23.22 9.50 6.52
N LYS A 93 -22.98 8.20 6.70
CA LYS A 93 -24.05 7.20 6.76
C LYS A 93 -25.06 7.50 7.87
N ALA A 94 -24.59 7.86 9.07
CA ALA A 94 -25.45 8.24 10.18
C ALA A 94 -26.24 9.54 9.93
N GLN A 95 -25.72 10.44 9.10
CA GLN A 95 -26.41 11.66 8.64
C GLN A 95 -27.42 11.42 7.50
N GLY A 96 -27.60 10.15 7.09
CA GLY A 96 -28.54 9.75 6.05
C GLY A 96 -28.00 9.88 4.62
N TYR A 97 -26.68 9.92 4.43
CA TYR A 97 -26.08 9.79 3.11
C TYR A 97 -26.02 8.32 2.68
N THR A 98 -26.22 8.06 1.40
CA THR A 98 -25.73 6.83 0.75
C THR A 98 -24.21 6.96 0.64
N VAL A 99 -23.47 5.93 1.08
CA VAL A 99 -22.00 5.97 1.11
C VAL A 99 -21.43 4.78 0.33
N ASP A 100 -20.48 5.05 -0.56
CA ASP A 100 -19.57 4.06 -1.17
C ASP A 100 -18.15 4.43 -0.77
N CYS A 101 -17.53 3.60 0.06
CA CYS A 101 -16.21 3.87 0.62
C CYS A 101 -15.28 2.69 0.41
N LYS A 102 -14.19 2.94 -0.30
CA LYS A 102 -13.15 1.97 -0.59
C LYS A 102 -11.85 2.51 -0.03
N GLY A 103 -11.18 1.70 0.78
CA GLY A 103 -9.89 2.04 1.35
C GLY A 103 -8.96 0.84 1.31
N LYS A 104 -7.66 1.10 1.27
CA LYS A 104 -6.64 0.08 1.44
C LYS A 104 -5.36 0.70 1.98
N CYS A 105 -4.64 -0.08 2.77
CA CYS A 105 -3.30 0.26 3.24
C CYS A 105 -2.22 -0.62 2.60
N CYS A 106 -0.98 -0.15 2.67
CA CYS A 106 0.22 -0.95 2.46
C CYS A 106 1.37 -0.42 3.34
N SER A 107 2.32 -1.31 3.65
CA SER A 107 3.52 -0.99 4.44
C SER A 107 4.78 -1.69 3.93
N ASP A 108 4.72 -2.28 2.74
CA ASP A 108 5.75 -3.18 2.20
C ASP A 108 6.89 -2.44 1.49
N GLY A 109 7.06 -1.14 1.77
CA GLY A 109 8.12 -0.30 1.21
C GLY A 109 7.68 1.14 0.96
N ASP A 110 8.67 1.99 0.68
CA ASP A 110 8.45 3.38 0.33
C ASP A 110 7.56 3.51 -0.90
N GLU A 111 6.63 4.47 -0.86
CA GLU A 111 5.68 4.78 -1.93
C GLU A 111 4.88 3.55 -2.39
N CYS A 112 4.63 2.57 -1.52
CA CYS A 112 3.85 1.37 -1.87
C CYS A 112 2.42 1.71 -2.34
N ASN A 113 1.91 2.89 -1.99
CA ASN A 113 0.62 3.42 -2.42
C ASN A 113 0.72 4.36 -3.63
N LYS A 114 1.83 4.39 -4.37
CA LYS A 114 1.98 5.22 -5.58
C LYS A 114 0.95 4.83 -6.63
N GLU A 115 0.89 3.55 -6.92
CA GLU A 115 -0.09 2.96 -7.84
C GLU A 115 -1.47 2.82 -7.18
N ASN A 116 -2.47 2.43 -7.98
CA ASN A 116 -3.83 2.29 -7.48
C ASN A 116 -3.97 1.03 -6.60
N LEU A 117 -4.03 1.22 -5.28
CA LEU A 117 -4.21 0.11 -4.33
C LEU A 117 -5.57 -0.59 -4.48
N LEU A 118 -6.59 0.14 -4.93
CA LEU A 118 -7.97 -0.32 -5.00
C LEU A 118 -8.26 -1.17 -6.26
N LEU A 119 -7.36 -1.13 -7.26
CA LEU A 119 -7.41 -2.03 -8.43
C LEU A 119 -6.87 -3.43 -8.12
N ASN A 120 -6.12 -3.61 -7.02
CA ASN A 120 -5.50 -4.89 -6.63
C ASN A 120 -6.47 -5.82 -5.88
N ASN A 121 -7.68 -5.98 -6.40
CA ASN A 121 -8.46 -7.19 -6.23
C ASN A 121 -8.33 -7.97 -7.54
N GLN A 122 -7.75 -9.18 -7.46
CA GLN A 122 -7.61 -10.20 -8.52
C GLN A 122 -6.22 -10.28 -9.20
N GLY A 123 -5.40 -11.25 -8.77
CA GLY A 123 -4.59 -12.03 -9.73
C GLY A 123 -3.06 -12.06 -9.66
N SER A 124 -2.36 -11.32 -8.78
CA SER A 124 -0.87 -11.30 -8.84
C SER A 124 -0.17 -12.54 -8.25
N ALA A 125 -0.91 -13.56 -7.81
CA ALA A 125 -0.35 -14.86 -7.42
C ALA A 125 -0.25 -15.87 -8.60
N PHE A 126 -0.87 -15.59 -9.76
CA PHE A 126 -1.01 -16.57 -10.84
C PHE A 126 0.14 -16.57 -11.86
N VAL A 127 0.96 -15.52 -11.93
CA VAL A 127 1.99 -15.41 -12.99
C VAL A 127 3.23 -16.24 -12.67
N ILE A 128 3.59 -16.40 -11.39
CA ILE A 128 4.77 -17.17 -11.00
C ILE A 128 4.55 -18.67 -11.24
N SER A 129 3.33 -19.18 -11.03
CA SER A 129 3.03 -20.61 -11.21
C SER A 129 3.12 -21.07 -12.67
N VAL A 130 2.75 -20.23 -13.64
CA VAL A 130 2.75 -20.61 -15.06
C VAL A 130 4.16 -20.62 -15.65
N MET A 131 5.01 -19.67 -15.26
CA MET A 131 6.42 -19.63 -15.70
C MET A 131 7.23 -20.83 -15.18
N VAL A 132 7.00 -21.24 -13.92
CA VAL A 132 7.65 -22.43 -13.34
C VAL A 132 7.20 -23.71 -14.05
N LEU A 133 5.93 -23.83 -14.40
CA LEU A 133 5.40 -24.98 -15.15
C LEU A 133 6.00 -25.06 -16.56
N LEU A 134 6.09 -23.95 -17.29
CA LEU A 134 6.69 -23.90 -18.63
C LEU A 134 8.17 -24.28 -18.63
N LEU A 135 8.94 -23.83 -17.63
CA LEU A 135 10.36 -24.20 -17.47
C LEU A 135 10.54 -25.69 -17.17
N SER A 136 9.67 -26.28 -16.34
CA SER A 136 9.75 -27.71 -16.01
C SER A 136 9.47 -28.62 -17.23
N VAL A 137 8.52 -28.24 -18.09
CA VAL A 137 8.20 -28.99 -19.32
C VAL A 137 9.36 -28.94 -20.33
N LEU A 138 9.99 -27.77 -20.51
CA LEU A 138 11.15 -27.62 -21.41
C LEU A 138 12.36 -28.47 -20.96
N LEU A 139 12.62 -28.54 -19.65
CA LEU A 139 13.70 -29.38 -19.11
C LEU A 139 13.42 -30.88 -19.30
N THR A 140 12.16 -31.31 -19.22
CA THR A 140 11.80 -32.71 -19.48
C THR A 140 11.87 -33.09 -20.96
N LEU A 141 11.56 -32.18 -21.88
CA LEU A 141 11.65 -32.43 -23.34
C LEU A 141 13.10 -32.37 -23.86
N GLY A 142 13.94 -31.53 -23.28
CA GLY A 142 15.36 -31.42 -23.65
C GLY A 142 16.24 -32.60 -23.20
N ASN A 143 15.74 -33.47 -22.33
CA ASN A 143 16.49 -34.60 -21.75
C ASN A 143 16.06 -35.97 -22.33
N VAL A 144 15.22 -35.99 -23.37
CA VAL A 144 14.78 -37.19 -24.11
C VAL A 144 15.39 -37.20 -25.53
N ASN A 145 16.69 -36.93 -25.62
CA ASN A 145 17.49 -37.17 -26.82
C ASN A 145 18.85 -37.74 -26.47
#